data_AF-A0A917SGF5-F1
#
_entry.id   AF-A0A917SGF5-F1
#
_cell.length_a   1.000
_cell.length_b   1.000
_cell.length_c   1.000
_cell.angle_alpha   90.00
_cell.angle_beta   90.00
_cell.angle_gamma   90.00
#
_symmetry.space_group_name_H-M   'P 1'
#
loop_
_entity.id
_entity.type
_entity.pdbx_description
1 polymer ?
#
loop_
_entity_poly.entity_id
_entity_poly.type
_entity_poly.pdbx_seq_one_letter_code
_entity_poly.pdbx_strand_id
1 'polypeptide(L)'
;MSGPTGDSPTADGDEIFADGPLIRGTEPLLALAGGREVLTDSELLTRVDQLLTAAVEVLGVDTVGLMLLDDRDRLHRVGATDEIADLLERAQAESGEGPGVESQRTGAAVAVADLSTSDRYPLLQSRVQGSGIRAVLSSPVRVDQQTIGNLNAVLLRAHTWTEPQLRANQAYADVIGLALKTVAQARATAGRVNRLQRQLGGSSRSGAAGEQDLERPGDDVEAAE
;
A
#
# COMPACT_ATOMS: atom_id res chain seq x y z
N MET A 1 -36.10 57.08 -23.47
CA MET A 1 -35.73 57.22 -22.04
C MET A 1 -36.38 56.09 -21.26
N SER A 2 -35.71 55.63 -20.19
CA SER A 2 -36.03 54.47 -19.32
C SER A 2 -35.71 53.12 -19.96
N GLY A 3 -34.92 52.21 -19.42
CA GLY A 3 -34.24 51.98 -18.13
C GLY A 3 -33.95 50.45 -18.05
N PRO A 4 -32.90 49.97 -17.32
CA PRO A 4 -32.31 48.64 -17.50
C PRO A 4 -32.83 47.58 -16.49
N THR A 5 -32.82 46.29 -16.86
CA THR A 5 -32.93 45.08 -15.99
C THR A 5 -32.51 43.85 -16.82
N GLY A 6 -31.81 42.82 -16.35
CA GLY A 6 -31.15 42.46 -15.09
C GLY A 6 -29.93 41.60 -15.45
N ASP A 7 -28.79 41.76 -14.77
CA ASP A 7 -28.45 41.14 -13.48
C ASP A 7 -28.45 39.60 -13.55
N SER A 8 -27.25 39.05 -13.54
CA SER A 8 -26.95 37.63 -13.46
C SER A 8 -26.72 37.24 -12.00
N PRO A 9 -27.39 36.20 -11.47
CA PRO A 9 -26.94 35.56 -10.25
C PRO A 9 -26.24 34.24 -10.54
N THR A 10 -24.94 34.26 -10.26
CA THR A 10 -24.11 33.24 -9.60
C THR A 10 -24.76 31.92 -9.20
N ALA A 11 -24.06 30.81 -9.50
CA ALA A 11 -23.98 29.67 -8.60
C ALA A 11 -22.53 29.17 -8.56
N ASP A 12 -21.92 29.44 -7.42
CA ASP A 12 -20.72 28.86 -6.80
C ASP A 12 -20.10 27.65 -7.49
N GLY A 13 -18.86 27.84 -7.93
CA GLY A 13 -17.95 26.80 -8.39
C GLY A 13 -16.64 26.78 -7.61
N ASP A 14 -16.69 27.15 -6.33
CA ASP A 14 -15.56 27.02 -5.41
C ASP A 14 -15.93 26.10 -4.25
N GLU A 15 -14.93 25.31 -3.82
CA GLU A 15 -14.90 24.44 -2.63
C GLU A 15 -15.40 23.00 -2.78
N ILE A 16 -14.76 22.20 -3.65
CA ILE A 16 -14.45 20.79 -3.34
C ILE A 16 -12.98 20.47 -3.68
N PHE A 17 -12.08 21.38 -3.30
CA PHE A 17 -10.64 21.09 -3.17
C PHE A 17 -10.27 21.33 -1.71
N ALA A 18 -10.77 20.46 -0.83
CA ALA A 18 -10.40 20.44 0.56
C ALA A 18 -9.43 19.29 0.81
N ASP A 19 -8.23 19.66 1.25
CA ASP A 19 -7.24 18.81 1.90
C ASP A 19 -7.90 17.71 2.77
N GLY A 20 -7.59 16.46 2.44
CA GLY A 20 -7.95 15.27 3.22
C GLY A 20 -6.74 14.33 3.31
N PRO A 21 -6.49 13.68 4.45
CA PRO A 21 -5.17 13.20 4.83
C PRO A 21 -4.74 11.94 4.05
N LEU A 22 -3.44 11.89 3.80
CA LEU A 22 -2.57 10.69 3.78
C LEU A 22 -3.27 9.37 4.13
N ILE A 23 -3.22 8.42 3.19
CA ILE A 23 -3.13 6.97 3.40
C ILE A 23 -4.40 6.29 3.98
N ARG A 24 -5.23 5.75 3.09
CA ARG A 24 -5.85 4.42 3.27
C ARG A 24 -5.30 3.52 2.18
N GLY A 25 -4.47 2.54 2.55
CA GLY A 25 -3.78 1.66 1.59
C GLY A 25 -2.51 0.98 2.10
N THR A 26 -2.03 1.30 3.31
CA THR A 26 -0.90 0.58 3.92
C THR A 26 -1.33 -0.64 4.71
N GLU A 27 -2.61 -0.82 5.02
CA GLU A 27 -3.10 -1.99 5.77
C GLU A 27 -2.64 -3.34 5.17
N PRO A 28 -2.66 -3.55 3.85
CA PRO A 28 -2.08 -4.74 3.23
C PRO A 28 -0.55 -4.84 3.41
N LEU A 29 0.17 -3.72 3.28
CA LEU A 29 1.61 -3.65 3.53
C LEU A 29 1.94 -3.92 5.00
N LEU A 30 1.07 -3.51 5.93
CA LEU A 30 1.20 -3.69 7.37
C LEU A 30 0.90 -5.14 7.77
N ALA A 31 -0.08 -5.78 7.14
CA ALA A 31 -0.40 -7.19 7.34
C ALA A 31 0.78 -8.09 6.97
N LEU A 32 1.50 -7.76 5.88
CA LEU A 32 2.75 -8.43 5.51
C LEU A 32 3.89 -8.17 6.51
N ALA A 33 3.88 -7.03 7.21
CA ALA A 33 5.06 -6.49 7.89
C ALA A 33 5.08 -6.62 9.43
N GLY A 34 4.05 -7.17 10.07
CA GLY A 34 4.11 -7.63 11.47
C GLY A 34 4.84 -6.71 12.47
N GLY A 35 4.35 -5.47 12.66
CA GLY A 35 4.78 -4.58 13.74
C GLY A 35 5.94 -3.62 13.41
N ARG A 36 5.90 -2.44 14.05
CA ARG A 36 6.66 -1.24 13.70
C ARG A 36 8.09 -1.21 14.25
N GLU A 37 9.09 -1.16 13.38
CA GLU A 37 10.22 -0.19 13.31
C GLU A 37 11.22 -0.60 12.20
N VAL A 38 11.68 0.37 11.40
CA VAL A 38 12.87 0.45 10.49
C VAL A 38 12.56 1.33 9.26
N LEU A 39 11.31 1.36 8.78
CA LEU A 39 10.81 2.32 7.78
C LEU A 39 9.44 2.84 8.24
N THR A 40 9.19 4.14 8.11
CA THR A 40 7.86 4.74 8.27
C THR A 40 6.94 4.31 7.13
N ASP A 41 5.64 4.39 7.33
CA ASP A 41 4.66 3.99 6.30
C ASP A 41 4.77 4.89 5.05
N SER A 42 5.14 6.15 5.23
CA SER A 42 5.43 7.09 4.14
C SER A 42 6.61 6.60 3.28
N GLU A 43 7.72 6.19 3.90
CA GLU A 43 8.90 5.71 3.16
C GLU A 43 8.65 4.42 2.38
N LEU A 44 7.76 3.55 2.88
CA LEU A 44 7.34 2.37 2.13
C LEU A 44 6.52 2.71 0.91
N LEU A 45 5.55 3.62 1.06
CA LEU A 45 4.76 4.07 -0.06
C LEU A 45 5.62 4.76 -1.11
N THR A 46 6.59 5.58 -0.70
CA THR A 46 7.55 6.19 -1.64
C THR A 46 8.34 5.12 -2.41
N ARG A 47 8.79 4.05 -1.76
CA ARG A 47 9.51 2.97 -2.45
C ARG A 47 8.62 2.18 -3.41
N VAL A 48 7.38 1.91 -3.02
CA VAL A 48 6.39 1.28 -3.91
C VAL A 48 6.15 2.17 -5.12
N ASP A 49 5.93 3.47 -4.91
CA ASP A 49 5.72 4.44 -5.98
C ASP A 49 6.90 4.51 -6.97
N GLN A 50 8.13 4.49 -6.45
CA GLN A 50 9.35 4.40 -7.28
C GLN A 50 9.41 3.11 -8.10
N LEU A 51 9.04 1.97 -7.52
CA LEU A 51 8.98 0.69 -8.25
C LEU A 51 7.90 0.73 -9.34
N LEU A 52 6.71 1.27 -9.06
CA LEU A 52 5.64 1.34 -10.06
C LEU A 52 6.00 2.32 -11.18
N THR A 53 6.60 3.46 -10.87
CA THR A 53 7.10 4.41 -11.87
C THR A 53 8.14 3.77 -12.78
N ALA A 54 9.11 3.03 -12.22
CA ALA A 54 10.09 2.30 -13.02
C ALA A 54 9.46 1.16 -13.85
N ALA A 55 8.36 0.55 -13.37
CA ALA A 55 7.65 -0.48 -14.12
C ALA A 55 7.05 0.05 -15.44
N VAL A 56 6.54 1.29 -15.44
CA VAL A 56 6.02 1.94 -16.66
C VAL A 56 7.08 1.96 -17.75
N GLU A 57 8.29 2.43 -17.42
CA GLU A 57 9.41 2.51 -18.37
C GLU A 57 9.89 1.12 -18.81
N VAL A 58 10.09 0.19 -17.86
CA VAL A 58 10.63 -1.14 -18.13
C VAL A 58 9.68 -2.00 -18.96
N LEU A 59 8.37 -1.90 -18.71
CA LEU A 59 7.35 -2.70 -19.38
C LEU A 59 6.84 -2.03 -20.67
N GLY A 60 7.12 -0.75 -20.87
CA GLY A 60 6.66 0.01 -22.04
C GLY A 60 5.14 0.15 -22.08
N VAL A 61 4.53 0.42 -20.93
CA VAL A 61 3.08 0.58 -20.75
C VAL A 61 2.73 2.02 -20.40
N ASP A 62 1.43 2.36 -20.43
CA ASP A 62 0.99 3.73 -20.20
C ASP A 62 0.85 4.01 -18.70
N THR A 63 0.37 3.03 -17.91
CA THR A 63 0.23 3.15 -16.47
C THR A 63 0.27 1.78 -15.77
N VAL A 64 0.60 1.76 -14.48
CA VAL A 64 0.74 0.56 -13.66
C VAL A 64 0.07 0.74 -12.30
N GLY A 65 -0.66 -0.27 -11.84
CA GLY A 65 -1.22 -0.35 -10.50
C GLY A 65 -0.80 -1.62 -9.76
N LEU A 66 -0.85 -1.54 -8.42
CA LEU A 66 -0.54 -2.63 -7.51
C LEU A 66 -1.67 -2.79 -6.50
N MET A 67 -2.21 -4.01 -6.43
CA MET A 67 -3.12 -4.44 -5.37
C MET A 67 -2.47 -5.50 -4.50
N LEU A 68 -2.74 -5.47 -3.20
CA LEU A 68 -2.35 -6.53 -2.25
C LEU A 68 -3.56 -6.99 -1.44
N LEU A 69 -3.51 -8.22 -0.94
CA LEU A 69 -4.49 -8.76 -0.01
C LEU A 69 -4.30 -8.15 1.39
N ASP A 70 -5.42 -7.85 2.06
CA ASP A 70 -5.45 -7.64 3.50
C ASP A 70 -5.52 -8.97 4.28
N ASP A 71 -5.63 -8.88 5.61
CA ASP A 71 -5.79 -10.01 6.53
C ASP A 71 -7.13 -10.76 6.39
N ARG A 72 -8.05 -10.26 5.57
CA ARG A 72 -9.38 -10.82 5.30
C ARG A 72 -9.51 -11.30 3.85
N ASP A 73 -8.38 -11.52 3.17
CA ASP A 73 -8.32 -11.94 1.77
C ASP A 73 -9.03 -11.00 0.80
N ARG A 74 -9.12 -9.70 1.14
CA ARG A 74 -9.64 -8.68 0.23
C ARG A 74 -8.51 -7.95 -0.46
N LEU A 75 -8.65 -7.78 -1.78
CA LEU A 75 -7.73 -6.95 -2.55
C LEU A 75 -7.96 -5.48 -2.26
N HIS A 76 -6.86 -4.77 -1.97
CA HIS A 76 -6.83 -3.32 -1.84
C HIS A 76 -5.72 -2.75 -2.70
N ARG A 77 -5.99 -1.60 -3.31
CA ARG A 77 -4.97 -0.81 -3.98
C ARG A 77 -3.93 -0.33 -2.98
N VAL A 78 -2.67 -0.52 -3.31
CA VAL A 78 -1.51 -0.09 -2.50
C VAL A 78 -0.71 1.00 -3.21
N GLY A 79 -0.69 1.01 -4.54
CA GLY A 79 -0.06 2.05 -5.33
C GLY A 79 -0.58 2.07 -6.76
N ALA A 80 -0.44 3.21 -7.42
CA ALA A 80 -0.78 3.43 -8.81
C ALA A 80 0.05 4.59 -9.35
N THR A 81 0.49 4.51 -10.59
CA THR A 81 1.34 5.57 -11.19
C THR A 81 0.57 6.82 -11.58
N ASP A 82 -0.74 6.71 -11.80
CA ASP A 82 -1.62 7.84 -12.10
C ASP A 82 -3.08 7.54 -11.71
N GLU A 83 -3.96 8.51 -11.95
CA GLU A 83 -5.40 8.41 -11.69
C GLU A 83 -6.09 7.32 -12.51
N ILE A 84 -5.56 6.95 -13.68
CA ILE A 84 -6.14 5.93 -14.55
C ILE A 84 -5.88 4.53 -13.97
N ALA A 85 -4.64 4.24 -13.57
CA ALA A 85 -4.34 3.00 -12.86
C ALA A 85 -5.12 2.94 -11.54
N ASP A 86 -5.17 4.03 -10.80
CA ASP A 86 -5.89 4.12 -9.54
C ASP A 86 -7.41 3.86 -9.71
N LEU A 87 -8.01 4.39 -10.78
CA LEU A 87 -9.40 4.10 -11.17
C LEU A 87 -9.59 2.60 -11.46
N LEU A 88 -8.69 1.98 -12.24
CA LEU A 88 -8.77 0.54 -12.53
C LEU A 88 -8.76 -0.28 -11.25
N GLU A 89 -7.82 -0.01 -10.34
CA GLU A 89 -7.68 -0.80 -9.12
C GLU A 89 -8.89 -0.68 -8.19
N ARG A 90 -9.43 0.53 -8.03
CA ARG A 90 -10.68 0.71 -7.28
C ARG A 90 -11.83 -0.04 -7.93
N ALA A 91 -11.97 0.06 -9.25
CA ALA A 91 -13.07 -0.58 -9.96
C ALA A 91 -12.99 -2.12 -9.84
N GLN A 92 -11.80 -2.71 -9.88
CA GLN A 92 -11.58 -4.14 -9.64
C GLN A 92 -11.95 -4.54 -8.19
N ALA A 93 -11.48 -3.76 -7.20
CA ALA A 93 -11.78 -4.02 -5.79
C ALA A 93 -13.28 -3.93 -5.47
N GLU A 94 -13.96 -2.93 -6.04
CA GLU A 94 -15.38 -2.67 -5.79
C GLU A 94 -16.31 -3.62 -6.54
N SER A 95 -15.96 -4.00 -7.78
CA SER A 95 -16.76 -4.91 -8.59
C SER A 95 -16.55 -6.38 -8.22
N GLY A 96 -15.40 -6.72 -7.64
CA GLY A 96 -15.02 -8.11 -7.38
C GLY A 96 -14.72 -8.92 -8.64
N GLU A 97 -14.49 -8.24 -9.77
CA GLU A 97 -14.10 -8.87 -11.04
C GLU A 97 -13.05 -8.03 -11.77
N GLY A 98 -12.38 -8.66 -12.74
CA GLY A 98 -11.34 -8.03 -13.53
C GLY A 98 -10.08 -8.88 -13.67
N PRO A 99 -9.16 -8.47 -14.56
CA PRO A 99 -7.88 -9.15 -14.75
C PRO A 99 -7.10 -9.34 -13.44
N GLY A 100 -7.04 -8.31 -12.58
CA GLY A 100 -6.38 -8.36 -11.27
C GLY A 100 -7.02 -9.36 -10.31
N VAL A 101 -8.34 -9.33 -10.20
CA VAL A 101 -9.10 -10.23 -9.33
C VAL A 101 -8.94 -11.69 -9.79
N GLU A 102 -9.01 -11.92 -11.10
CA GLU A 102 -8.82 -13.25 -11.65
C GLU A 102 -7.39 -13.76 -11.48
N SER A 103 -6.41 -12.90 -11.74
CA SER A 103 -4.99 -13.19 -11.56
C SER A 103 -4.69 -13.58 -10.11
N GLN A 104 -5.26 -12.85 -9.15
CA GLN A 104 -5.19 -13.20 -7.72
C GLN A 104 -5.80 -14.58 -7.44
N ARG A 105 -7.01 -14.83 -7.94
CA ARG A 105 -7.76 -16.07 -7.68
C ARG A 105 -7.09 -17.30 -8.30
N THR A 106 -6.56 -17.16 -9.51
CA THR A 106 -5.97 -18.27 -10.28
C THR A 106 -4.49 -18.45 -10.01
N GLY A 107 -3.81 -17.43 -9.48
CA GLY A 107 -2.37 -17.40 -9.35
C GLY A 107 -1.66 -17.45 -10.71
N ALA A 108 -2.31 -16.98 -11.79
CA ALA A 108 -1.77 -16.97 -13.15
C ALA A 108 -1.90 -15.57 -13.77
N ALA A 109 -1.03 -15.25 -14.73
CA ALA A 109 -1.14 -13.99 -15.45
C ALA A 109 -2.41 -13.97 -16.32
N VAL A 110 -3.11 -12.84 -16.32
CA VAL A 110 -4.36 -12.64 -17.08
C VAL A 110 -4.18 -11.46 -18.01
N ALA A 111 -4.33 -11.71 -19.31
CA ALA A 111 -4.21 -10.71 -20.36
C ALA A 111 -5.57 -10.42 -20.99
N VAL A 112 -5.92 -9.14 -21.07
CA VAL A 112 -7.07 -8.63 -21.82
C VAL A 112 -6.56 -7.69 -22.89
N ALA A 113 -6.85 -8.01 -24.15
CA ALA A 113 -6.39 -7.22 -25.29
C ALA A 113 -7.18 -5.92 -25.47
N ASP A 114 -8.47 -5.94 -25.14
CA ASP A 114 -9.34 -4.77 -25.17
C ASP A 114 -10.54 -4.94 -24.21
N LEU A 115 -10.49 -4.23 -23.09
CA LEU A 115 -11.49 -4.24 -22.03
C LEU A 115 -12.80 -3.59 -22.50
N SER A 116 -12.76 -2.70 -23.50
CA SER A 116 -13.97 -2.04 -24.03
C SER A 116 -14.86 -2.96 -24.86
N THR A 117 -14.34 -4.10 -25.32
CA THR A 117 -15.06 -5.09 -26.12
C THR A 117 -15.16 -6.46 -25.44
N SER A 118 -14.46 -6.65 -24.33
CA SER A 118 -14.50 -7.86 -23.52
C SER A 118 -15.83 -7.98 -22.76
N ASP A 119 -16.52 -9.11 -22.92
CA ASP A 119 -17.73 -9.48 -22.16
C ASP A 119 -17.42 -10.18 -20.83
N ARG A 120 -16.15 -10.49 -20.57
CA ARG A 120 -15.68 -11.25 -19.40
C ARG A 120 -15.88 -10.54 -18.05
N TYR A 121 -15.86 -9.21 -18.04
CA TYR A 121 -15.92 -8.39 -16.83
C TYR A 121 -16.90 -7.19 -17.01
N PRO A 122 -18.22 -7.45 -17.08
CA PRO A 122 -19.21 -6.42 -17.41
C PRO A 122 -19.35 -5.33 -16.33
N LEU A 123 -19.24 -5.65 -15.05
CA LEU A 123 -19.28 -4.68 -13.95
C LEU A 123 -18.02 -3.82 -13.96
N LEU A 124 -16.84 -4.40 -14.17
CA LEU A 124 -15.59 -3.63 -14.31
C LEU A 124 -15.67 -2.70 -15.52
N GLN A 125 -16.07 -3.23 -16.68
CA GLN A 125 -16.18 -2.47 -17.93
C GLN A 125 -17.09 -1.25 -17.75
N SER A 126 -18.24 -1.42 -17.09
CA SER A 126 -19.17 -0.31 -16.83
C SER A 126 -18.57 0.79 -15.95
N ARG A 127 -17.71 0.44 -15.00
CA ARG A 127 -17.07 1.39 -14.06
C ARG A 127 -15.91 2.17 -14.68
N VAL A 128 -15.20 1.58 -15.64
CA VAL A 128 -14.07 2.21 -16.31
C VAL A 128 -14.43 2.76 -17.69
N GLN A 129 -15.71 2.74 -18.06
CA GLN A 129 -16.18 3.28 -19.33
C GLN A 129 -15.83 4.77 -19.44
N GLY A 130 -15.26 5.17 -20.58
CA GLY A 130 -14.84 6.56 -20.82
C GLY A 130 -13.47 6.93 -20.24
N SER A 131 -12.82 6.06 -19.45
CA SER A 131 -11.47 6.31 -18.91
C SER A 131 -10.33 6.19 -19.93
N GLY A 132 -10.61 5.59 -21.10
CA GLY A 132 -9.59 5.28 -22.10
C GLY A 132 -8.80 4.00 -21.82
N ILE A 133 -9.05 3.28 -20.73
CA ILE A 133 -8.42 1.96 -20.46
C ILE A 133 -8.83 0.96 -21.54
N ARG A 134 -7.84 0.31 -22.17
CA ARG A 134 -8.08 -0.66 -23.25
C ARG A 134 -7.42 -2.00 -22.96
N ALA A 135 -6.10 -2.12 -23.00
CA ALA A 135 -5.45 -3.40 -22.73
C ALA A 135 -4.96 -3.46 -21.29
N VAL A 136 -5.14 -4.61 -20.63
CA VAL A 136 -4.71 -4.84 -19.26
C VAL A 136 -3.99 -6.17 -19.17
N LEU A 137 -2.80 -6.18 -18.59
CA LEU A 137 -2.05 -7.39 -18.24
C LEU A 137 -1.85 -7.42 -16.73
N SER A 138 -2.48 -8.39 -16.08
CA SER A 138 -2.31 -8.62 -14.65
C SER A 138 -1.37 -9.79 -14.42
N SER A 139 -0.36 -9.62 -13.56
CA SER A 139 0.47 -10.71 -13.08
C SER A 139 0.38 -10.83 -11.56
N PRO A 140 0.27 -12.04 -11.02
CA PRO A 140 0.23 -12.27 -9.58
C PRO A 140 1.57 -11.89 -8.94
N VAL A 141 1.51 -11.17 -7.82
CA VAL A 141 2.64 -10.86 -6.94
C VAL A 141 2.75 -11.97 -5.91
N ARG A 142 3.91 -12.64 -5.85
CA ARG A 142 4.10 -13.80 -4.97
C ARG A 142 5.21 -13.58 -3.94
N VAL A 143 4.98 -14.11 -2.74
CA VAL A 143 5.96 -14.24 -1.67
C VAL A 143 5.90 -15.67 -1.17
N ASP A 144 7.05 -16.37 -1.17
CA ASP A 144 7.14 -17.77 -0.72
C ASP A 144 6.08 -18.70 -1.34
N GLN A 145 5.88 -18.58 -2.66
CA GLN A 145 4.89 -19.30 -3.46
C GLN A 145 3.42 -18.97 -3.17
N GLN A 146 3.14 -18.01 -2.27
CA GLN A 146 1.79 -17.52 -2.01
C GLN A 146 1.51 -16.24 -2.81
N THR A 147 0.37 -16.18 -3.49
CA THR A 147 -0.08 -14.98 -4.18
C THR A 147 -0.65 -13.98 -3.17
N ILE A 148 0.06 -12.87 -2.98
CA ILE A 148 -0.29 -11.82 -2.00
C ILE A 148 -0.94 -10.60 -2.64
N GLY A 149 -1.11 -10.60 -3.97
CA GLY A 149 -1.63 -9.48 -4.72
C GLY A 149 -1.41 -9.63 -6.23
N ASN A 150 -1.52 -8.51 -6.95
CA ASN A 150 -1.31 -8.46 -8.39
C ASN A 150 -0.73 -7.11 -8.84
N LEU A 151 0.05 -7.17 -9.93
CA LEU A 151 0.60 -6.02 -10.66
C LEU A 151 -0.16 -5.90 -11.98
N ASN A 152 -0.80 -4.75 -12.22
CA ASN A 152 -1.62 -4.52 -13.39
C ASN A 152 -0.97 -3.47 -14.30
N ALA A 153 -0.50 -3.91 -15.46
CA ALA A 153 0.05 -3.06 -16.51
C ALA A 153 -1.04 -2.71 -17.52
N VAL A 154 -1.16 -1.43 -17.88
CA VAL A 154 -2.29 -0.90 -18.65
C VAL A 154 -1.82 -0.14 -19.88
N LEU A 155 -2.52 -0.34 -20.99
CA LEU A 155 -2.40 0.46 -22.20
C LEU A 155 -3.76 1.12 -22.53
N LEU A 156 -3.71 2.37 -22.98
CA LEU A 156 -4.88 3.14 -23.42
C LEU A 156 -5.27 2.87 -24.88
N ARG A 157 -4.66 1.84 -25.47
CA ARG A 157 -4.93 1.30 -26.80
C ARG A 157 -5.12 -0.21 -26.71
N ALA A 158 -5.95 -0.76 -27.61
CA ALA A 158 -6.05 -2.20 -27.74
C ALA A 158 -4.67 -2.80 -28.08
N HIS A 159 -4.32 -3.91 -27.45
CA HIS A 159 -2.98 -4.49 -27.58
C HIS A 159 -3.02 -6.00 -27.36
N THR A 160 -2.45 -6.76 -28.29
CA THR A 160 -2.27 -8.21 -28.09
C THR A 160 -0.97 -8.45 -27.34
N TRP A 161 -1.09 -8.88 -26.09
CA TRP A 161 0.06 -9.18 -25.24
C TRP A 161 0.84 -10.39 -25.74
N THR A 162 2.15 -10.21 -25.91
CA THR A 162 3.05 -11.27 -26.35
C THR A 162 3.63 -12.03 -25.17
N GLU A 163 4.02 -13.29 -25.39
CA GLU A 163 4.63 -14.12 -24.36
C GLU A 163 5.86 -13.46 -23.66
N PRO A 164 6.77 -12.75 -24.36
CA PRO A 164 7.81 -11.97 -23.70
C PRO A 164 7.27 -10.88 -22.76
N GLN A 165 6.17 -10.19 -23.11
CA GLN A 165 5.56 -9.19 -22.24
C GLN A 165 4.91 -9.82 -21.01
N LEU A 166 4.26 -10.98 -21.16
CA LEU A 166 3.73 -11.74 -20.03
C LEU A 166 4.85 -12.09 -19.04
N ARG A 167 5.97 -12.62 -19.54
CA ARG A 167 7.14 -12.94 -18.72
C ARG A 167 7.79 -11.71 -18.09
N ALA A 168 7.89 -10.59 -18.81
CA ALA A 168 8.44 -9.35 -18.28
C ALA A 168 7.58 -8.80 -17.13
N ASN A 169 6.25 -8.76 -17.31
CA ASN A 169 5.34 -8.32 -16.26
C ASN A 169 5.38 -9.24 -15.04
N GLN A 170 5.44 -10.57 -15.25
CA GLN A 170 5.60 -11.51 -14.15
C GLN A 170 6.94 -11.35 -13.42
N ALA A 171 8.05 -11.21 -14.14
CA ALA A 171 9.36 -10.99 -13.52
C ALA A 171 9.39 -9.71 -12.70
N TYR A 172 8.73 -8.64 -13.16
CA TYR A 172 8.61 -7.39 -12.40
C TYR A 172 7.73 -7.58 -11.15
N ALA A 173 6.61 -8.30 -11.27
CA ALA A 173 5.76 -8.65 -10.12
C ALA A 173 6.52 -9.48 -9.07
N ASP A 174 7.44 -10.36 -9.50
CA ASP A 174 8.30 -11.14 -8.60
C ASP A 174 9.34 -10.24 -7.88
N VAL A 175 9.89 -9.23 -8.57
CA VAL A 175 10.78 -8.22 -7.96
C VAL A 175 10.03 -7.41 -6.90
N ILE A 176 8.79 -7.00 -7.17
CA ILE A 176 7.93 -6.32 -6.19
C ILE A 176 7.70 -7.25 -4.99
N GLY A 177 7.34 -8.52 -5.20
CA GLY A 177 7.16 -9.49 -4.13
C GLY A 177 8.40 -9.64 -3.25
N LEU A 178 9.59 -9.73 -3.86
CA LEU A 178 10.86 -9.80 -3.13
C LEU A 178 11.15 -8.52 -2.33
N ALA A 179 10.89 -7.33 -2.90
CA ALA A 179 11.06 -6.06 -2.22
C ALA A 179 10.14 -5.95 -0.99
N LEU A 180 8.87 -6.32 -1.14
CA LEU A 180 7.89 -6.35 -0.06
C LEU A 180 8.29 -7.34 1.05
N LYS A 181 8.75 -8.54 0.68
CA LYS A 181 9.26 -9.54 1.62
C LYS A 181 10.45 -8.99 2.42
N THR A 182 11.41 -8.35 1.75
CA THR A 182 12.60 -7.79 2.39
C THR A 182 12.23 -6.72 3.42
N VAL A 183 11.30 -5.84 3.06
CA VAL A 183 10.75 -4.83 3.96
C VAL A 183 10.07 -5.45 5.18
N ALA A 184 9.24 -6.47 4.98
CA ALA A 184 8.54 -7.18 6.04
C ALA A 184 9.52 -7.86 7.02
N GLN A 185 10.55 -8.53 6.49
CA GLN A 185 11.58 -9.20 7.30
C GLN A 185 12.44 -8.24 8.13
N ALA A 186 12.81 -7.09 7.56
CA ALA A 186 13.55 -6.06 8.27
C ALA A 186 12.77 -5.54 9.49
N ARG A 187 11.47 -5.29 9.32
CA ARG A 187 10.57 -4.86 10.40
C ARG A 187 10.36 -5.94 11.47
N ALA A 188 10.13 -7.19 11.06
CA ALA A 188 9.98 -8.30 12.01
C ALA A 188 11.23 -8.52 12.88
N THR A 189 12.42 -8.36 12.29
CA THR A 189 13.70 -8.49 13.00
C THR A 189 13.89 -7.36 14.02
N ALA A 190 13.63 -6.12 13.63
CA ALA A 190 13.66 -4.97 14.54
C ALA A 190 12.65 -5.12 15.69
N GLY A 191 11.44 -5.60 15.40
CA GLY A 191 10.43 -5.89 16.43
C GLY A 191 10.88 -6.95 17.44
N ARG A 192 11.63 -7.97 17.02
CA ARG A 192 12.21 -8.99 17.93
C ARG A 192 13.30 -8.41 18.82
N VAL A 193 14.23 -7.65 18.25
CA VAL A 193 15.32 -6.99 19.02
C VAL A 193 14.74 -6.06 20.09
N ASN A 194 13.75 -5.24 19.72
CA ASN A 194 13.10 -4.32 20.65
C ASN A 194 12.37 -5.01 21.80
N ARG A 195 11.72 -6.16 21.56
CA ARG A 195 11.06 -6.94 22.63
C ARG A 195 12.07 -7.48 23.62
N LEU A 196 13.19 -8.01 23.13
CA LEU A 196 14.26 -8.53 23.99
C LEU A 196 14.88 -7.40 24.82
N GLN A 197 15.16 -6.24 24.22
CA GLN A 197 15.69 -5.08 24.93
C GLN A 197 14.75 -4.58 26.04
N ARG A 198 13.42 -4.59 25.83
CA ARG A 198 12.45 -4.23 26.88
C ARG A 198 12.43 -5.24 28.04
N GLN A 199 12.48 -6.53 27.74
CA GLN A 199 12.51 -7.58 28.78
C GLN A 199 13.79 -7.52 29.61
N LEU A 200 14.93 -7.26 28.97
CA LEU A 200 16.23 -7.13 29.65
C LEU A 200 16.34 -5.80 30.42
N GLY A 201 15.87 -4.68 29.86
CA GLY A 201 15.89 -3.37 30.50
C GLY A 201 14.93 -3.22 31.69
N GLY A 202 13.84 -3.98 31.72
CA GLY A 202 12.92 -4.04 32.86
C GLY A 202 13.47 -4.84 34.06
N SER A 203 14.36 -5.80 33.81
CA SER A 203 14.91 -6.68 34.85
C SER A 203 16.04 -6.03 35.66
N SER A 204 16.73 -5.03 35.10
CA SER A 204 17.86 -4.34 35.77
C SER A 204 17.45 -3.24 36.78
N ARG A 205 16.16 -2.94 36.94
CA ARG A 205 15.67 -1.93 37.90
C ARG A 205 15.10 -2.50 39.21
N SER A 206 15.00 -3.83 39.35
CA SER A 206 14.43 -4.46 40.55
C SER A 206 15.46 -4.82 41.64
N GLY A 207 16.73 -4.43 41.51
CA GLY A 207 17.82 -4.83 42.42
C GLY A 207 18.42 -3.73 43.29
N ALA A 208 17.90 -2.50 43.29
CA ALA A 208 18.52 -1.35 43.98
C ALA A 208 17.60 -0.65 45.00
N ALA A 209 16.71 -1.39 45.65
CA ALA A 209 15.88 -0.90 46.76
C ALA A 209 16.01 -1.85 47.95
N GLY A 210 17.12 -1.73 48.69
CA GLY A 210 17.38 -2.56 49.86
C GLY A 210 18.59 -2.12 50.67
N GLU A 211 18.90 -0.82 50.70
CA GLU A 211 19.90 -0.26 51.61
C GLU A 211 19.58 1.24 51.78
N GLN A 212 18.63 1.55 52.68
CA GLN A 212 18.44 2.91 53.21
C GLN A 212 18.45 2.84 54.73
N ASP A 213 19.52 3.40 55.28
CA ASP A 213 19.57 4.30 56.42
C ASP A 213 18.78 3.91 57.69
N LEU A 214 19.51 3.30 58.62
CA LEU A 214 19.24 3.46 60.05
C LEU A 214 19.75 4.83 60.50
N GLU A 215 18.78 5.70 60.79
CA GLU A 215 18.89 7.06 61.31
C GLU A 215 19.88 7.23 62.48
N ARG A 216 20.61 8.34 62.44
CA ARG A 216 21.09 9.11 63.60
C ARG A 216 20.75 10.58 63.32
N PRO A 217 20.72 11.52 64.28
CA PRO A 217 21.06 11.45 65.72
C PRO A 217 20.03 12.16 66.65
N GLY A 218 20.22 12.03 67.97
CA GLY A 218 19.58 12.88 68.97
C GLY A 218 20.45 12.92 70.23
N ASP A 219 20.90 14.13 70.57
CA ASP A 219 21.81 14.49 71.65
C ASP A 219 21.33 14.00 73.04
N ASP A 220 22.28 13.73 73.94
CA ASP A 220 22.26 14.38 75.26
C ASP A 220 23.63 14.31 75.96
N VAL A 221 23.86 15.40 76.67
CA VAL A 221 25.01 15.88 77.41
C VAL A 221 25.30 15.01 78.65
N GLU A 222 26.56 14.93 79.10
CA GLU A 222 26.99 15.36 80.45
C GLU A 222 28.33 14.75 80.89
N ALA A 223 28.99 15.52 81.75
CA ALA A 223 30.35 15.46 82.26
C ALA A 223 30.69 14.24 83.12
N ALA A 224 32.01 14.02 83.28
CA ALA A 224 32.74 13.97 84.55
C ALA A 224 33.76 12.81 84.62
N GLU A 225 35.01 13.25 84.80
CA GLU A 225 36.17 12.60 85.45
C GLU A 225 36.87 11.40 84.78
#